data_AF-A0A3D5Q4Y1-F1
#
_entry.id   AF-A0A3D5Q4Y1-F1
#
_cell.length_a   1.000
_cell.length_b   1.000
_cell.length_c   1.000
_cell.angle_alpha   90.00
_cell.angle_beta   90.00
_cell.angle_gamma   90.00
#
_symmetry.space_group_name_H-M   'P 1'
#
loop_
_entity.id
_entity.type
_entity.pdbx_description
1 polymer ?
#
loop_
_entity_poly.entity_id
_entity_poly.type
_entity_poly.pdbx_seq_one_letter_code
_entity_poly.pdbx_strand_id
1 'polypeptide(L)' 'AIICSMTPKERRFPDTINNSRKRRIAAGSGTRIQDVNRLLKQHK' A
#
# COMPACT_ATOMS: atom_id res chain seq x y z
N ALA A 1 -7.39 -0.29 -7.45
CA ALA A 1 -7.58 0.78 -6.44
C ALA A 1 -6.34 1.01 -5.57
N ILE A 2 -5.78 -0.03 -4.93
CA ILE A 2 -4.65 0.09 -3.97
C ILE A 2 -3.44 0.85 -4.53
N ILE A 3 -2.94 0.47 -5.72
CA ILE A 3 -1.79 1.13 -6.36
C ILE A 3 -2.10 2.61 -6.68
N CYS A 4 -3.32 2.91 -7.10
CA CYS A 4 -3.76 4.28 -7.40
C CYS A 4 -3.71 5.18 -6.16
N SER A 5 -3.99 4.64 -4.97
CA SER A 5 -3.94 5.35 -3.69
C SER A 5 -2.51 5.51 -3.11
N MET A 6 -1.50 4.90 -3.74
CA MET A 6 -0.08 5.07 -3.40
C MET A 6 0.53 6.31 -4.08
N THR A 7 1.46 6.95 -3.39
CA THR A 7 2.31 8.01 -3.93
C THR A 7 3.41 7.41 -4.83
N PRO A 8 4.00 8.19 -5.76
CA PRO A 8 5.08 7.72 -6.62
C PRO A 8 6.29 7.19 -5.85
N LYS A 9 6.60 7.78 -4.69
CA LYS A 9 7.69 7.33 -3.81
C LYS A 9 7.42 5.96 -3.21
N GLU A 10 6.19 5.71 -2.76
CA GLU A 10 5.77 4.42 -2.20
C GLU A 10 5.76 3.31 -3.26
N ARG A 11 5.42 3.63 -4.52
CA ARG A 11 5.49 2.66 -5.63
C ARG A 11 6.91 2.28 -6.00
N ARG A 12 7.86 3.23 -5.99
CA ARG A 12 9.28 2.97 -6.28
C ARG A 12 9.99 2.29 -5.11
N PHE A 13 9.57 2.56 -3.87
CA PHE A 13 10.20 2.04 -2.66
C PHE A 13 9.17 1.41 -1.70
N PRO A 14 8.69 0.19 -2.00
CA PRO A 14 7.67 -0.50 -1.21
C PRO A 14 8.10 -0.76 0.25
N ASP A 15 9.40 -0.94 0.50
CA ASP A 15 9.95 -1.20 1.83
C ASP A 15 9.80 -0.01 2.79
N THR A 16 9.62 1.20 2.26
CA THR A 16 9.40 2.41 3.06
C THR A 16 7.96 2.57 3.55
N ILE A 17 7.07 1.63 3.20
CA ILE A 17 5.65 1.68 3.56
C ILE A 17 5.46 1.16 5.00
N ASN A 18 5.39 2.12 5.93
CA ASN A 18 5.06 1.87 7.33
C ASN A 18 3.54 1.62 7.54
N ASN A 19 3.16 1.27 8.77
CA ASN A 19 1.77 0.90 9.09
C ASN A 19 0.77 2.06 8.92
N SER A 20 1.21 3.31 9.13
CA SER A 20 0.39 4.51 8.90
C SER A 20 0.06 4.68 7.41
N ARG A 21 1.05 4.51 6.54
CA ARG A 21 0.87 4.54 5.08
C ARG A 21 -0.05 3.42 4.59
N LYS A 22 0.08 2.20 5.15
CA LYS A 22 -0.82 1.08 4.83
C LYS A 22 -2.28 1.41 5.17
N ARG A 23 -2.55 2.04 6.32
CA ARG A 23 -3.91 2.49 6.68
C ARG A 23 -4.44 3.52 5.70
N ARG A 24 -3.64 4.53 5.33
CA ARG A 24 -4.03 5.55 4.35
C ARG A 24 -4.38 4.94 2.99
N ILE A 25 -3.54 4.03 2.49
CA ILE A 25 -3.74 3.36 1.20
C ILE A 25 -4.99 2.48 1.25
N ALA A 26 -5.18 1.71 2.34
CA ALA A 26 -6.35 0.88 2.55
C ALA A 26 -7.64 1.72 2.57
N ALA A 27 -7.68 2.78 3.39
CA ALA A 27 -8.81 3.70 3.47
C ALA A 27 -9.10 4.40 2.14
N GLY A 28 -8.07 4.92 1.46
CA GLY A 28 -8.21 5.61 0.18
C GLY A 28 -8.48 4.69 -1.01
N SER A 29 -8.45 3.36 -0.83
CA SER A 29 -8.79 2.39 -1.86
C SER A 29 -10.03 1.55 -1.53
N GLY A 30 -10.63 1.76 -0.35
CA GLY A 30 -11.74 0.95 0.15
C GLY A 30 -11.37 -0.51 0.46
N THR A 31 -10.09 -0.80 0.66
CA THR A 31 -9.58 -2.17 0.91
C THR A 31 -9.11 -2.33 2.35
N ARG A 32 -8.78 -3.58 2.75
CA ARG A 32 -8.26 -3.84 4.09
C ARG A 32 -6.74 -3.75 4.09
N ILE A 33 -6.16 -3.48 5.27
CA ILE A 33 -4.70 -3.46 5.47
C ILE A 33 -4.06 -4.81 5.06
N GLN A 34 -4.79 -5.90 5.23
CA GLN A 34 -4.37 -7.25 4.86
C GLN A 34 -4.16 -7.38 3.34
N ASP A 35 -5.05 -6.79 2.53
CA ASP A 35 -4.95 -6.79 1.07
C ASP A 35 -3.73 -5.99 0.60
N VAL A 36 -3.46 -4.85 1.26
CA VAL A 36 -2.25 -4.06 1.01
C VAL A 36 -0.99 -4.86 1.34
N ASN A 37 -0.95 -5.58 2.46
CA ASN A 37 0.17 -6.44 2.82
C ASN A 37 0.39 -7.58 1.82
N ARG A 38 -0.70 -8.20 1.34
CA ARG A 38 -0.64 -9.27 0.33
C ARG A 38 -0.06 -8.74 -0.98
N LEU A 39 -0.47 -7.55 -1.42
CA LEU A 39 0.08 -6.89 -2.60
C LEU A 39 1.58 -6.62 -2.44
N LEU A 40 1.99 -6.05 -1.30
CA LEU A 40 3.41 -5.76 -1.02
C LEU A 40 4.28 -7.03 -0.98
N LYS A 41 3.72 -8.15 -0.53
CA LYS A 41 4.40 -9.45 -0.53
C LYS A 41 4.52 -10.05 -1.93
N GLN A 42 3.58 -9.78 -2.84
CA GLN A 42 3.58 -10.28 -4.21
C GLN A 42 4.60 -9.57 -5.12
N HIS A 43 4.91 -8.30 -4.83
CA HIS A 43 5.91 -7.52 -5.55
C HIS A 43 7.32 -7.64 -4.96
N LYS A 44 7.53 -8.59 -4.04
CA LYS A 44 8.82 -8.90 -3.44
C LYS A 44 9.45 -10.11 -4.12
#